data_AF-A0A1E1WX06-F1
#
_entry.id   AF-A0A1E1WX06-F1
#
_cell.length_a   1.000
_cell.length_b   1.000
_cell.length_c   1.000
_cell.angle_alpha   90.00
_cell.angle_beta   90.00
_cell.angle_gamma   90.00
#
_symmetry.space_group_name_H-M   'P 1'
#
loop_
_entity.id
_entity.type
_entity.pdbx_description
1 polymer ?
#
loop_
_entity_poly.entity_id
_entity_poly.type
_entity_poly.pdbx_seq_one_letter_code
_entity_poly.pdbx_strand_id
1 'polypeptide(L)'
;LEISKDEFMFKCCDSSHHRHPNGKHQELREFLSEHSSVPLDMHQFPHSQEMLLMKFLILRQFDYAFHYKRVRLQAPLTGVPIQPGIFKGTYGTHGVELIQIEYIDNCAKLRASKLSGDPNVPSGQVTFEVVLQYSMVLTVQQQASITALDAIEVQAADIPCNSV
;
A
#
# COMPACT_ATOMS: atom_id res chain seq x y z
N LEU A 1 7.50 -31.34 -8.76
CA LEU A 1 7.01 -30.06 -8.19
C LEU A 1 6.72 -29.14 -9.36
N GLU A 2 5.46 -29.08 -9.79
CA GLU A 2 5.07 -28.10 -10.81
C GLU A 2 5.22 -26.71 -10.19
N ILE A 3 6.20 -25.96 -10.66
CA ILE A 3 6.26 -24.52 -10.40
C ILE A 3 5.05 -23.94 -11.13
N SER A 4 4.06 -23.46 -10.36
CA SER A 4 2.92 -22.71 -10.90
C SER A 4 3.46 -21.59 -11.82
N LYS A 5 2.89 -21.41 -13.01
CA LYS A 5 3.34 -20.39 -13.99
C LYS A 5 3.41 -18.96 -13.43
N ASP A 6 2.76 -18.72 -12.30
CA ASP A 6 2.64 -17.44 -11.64
C ASP A 6 3.39 -17.35 -10.31
N GLU A 7 4.14 -18.36 -9.91
CA GLU A 7 4.86 -18.37 -8.63
C GLU A 7 6.30 -18.84 -8.81
N PHE A 8 7.22 -18.28 -8.04
CA PHE A 8 8.58 -18.79 -7.94
C PHE A 8 9.17 -18.53 -6.56
N MET A 9 10.12 -19.36 -6.16
CA MET A 9 10.82 -19.22 -4.89
C MET A 9 12.26 -18.84 -5.12
N PHE A 10 12.74 -17.89 -4.33
CA PHE A 10 14.16 -17.58 -4.21
C PHE A 10 14.62 -17.99 -2.81
N LYS A 11 15.77 -18.66 -2.73
CA LYS A 11 16.43 -18.96 -1.47
C LYS A 11 17.93 -18.76 -1.63
N CYS A 12 18.53 -17.93 -0.78
CA CYS A 12 19.98 -17.78 -0.76
C CYS A 12 20.65 -19.07 -0.27
N CYS A 13 21.73 -19.49 -0.95
CA CYS A 13 22.51 -20.67 -0.57
C CYS A 13 23.53 -20.38 0.55
N ASP A 14 23.89 -19.11 0.75
CA ASP A 14 24.83 -18.68 1.76
C ASP A 14 24.39 -17.34 2.38
N SER A 15 23.59 -17.42 3.45
CA SER A 15 23.07 -16.24 4.13
C SER A 15 24.11 -15.52 5.01
N SER A 16 25.33 -16.04 5.14
CA SER A 16 26.39 -15.39 5.92
C SER A 16 26.80 -14.04 5.30
N HIS A 17 26.75 -13.92 3.97
CA HIS A 17 27.06 -12.70 3.23
C HIS A 17 26.04 -11.58 3.42
N HIS A 18 24.84 -11.88 3.92
CA HIS A 18 23.84 -10.85 4.23
C HIS A 18 24.01 -10.24 5.62
N ARG A 19 24.86 -10.82 6.46
CA ARG A 19 25.12 -10.30 7.81
C ARG A 19 26.01 -9.08 7.71
N HIS A 20 25.63 -8.02 8.39
CA HIS A 20 26.49 -6.84 8.45
C HIS A 20 27.76 -7.18 9.25
N PRO A 21 28.97 -6.79 8.80
CA PRO A 21 30.22 -7.10 9.49
C PRO A 21 30.26 -6.57 10.93
N ASN A 22 29.60 -5.44 11.19
CA ASN A 22 29.46 -4.83 12.52
C ASN A 22 28.26 -5.37 13.34
N GLY A 23 27.63 -6.46 12.90
CA GLY A 23 26.56 -7.15 13.61
C GLY A 23 25.16 -6.53 13.49
N LYS A 24 24.21 -7.16 14.19
CA LYS A 24 22.76 -6.95 14.03
C LYS A 24 22.26 -5.55 14.38
N HIS A 25 22.92 -4.86 15.32
CA HIS A 25 22.54 -3.50 15.69
C HIS A 25 22.87 -2.49 14.57
N GLN A 26 23.94 -2.75 13.80
CA GLN A 26 24.27 -1.93 12.65
C GLN A 26 23.26 -2.16 11.51
N GLU A 27 22.88 -3.42 11.25
CA GLU A 27 21.80 -3.77 10.30
C GLU A 27 20.50 -3.01 10.61
N LEU A 28 20.10 -2.98 11.88
CA LEU A 28 18.88 -2.28 12.30
C LEU A 28 19.00 -0.76 12.06
N ARG A 29 20.16 -0.16 12.38
CA ARG A 29 20.36 1.29 12.16
C ARG A 29 20.29 1.65 10.68
N GLU A 30 20.92 0.86 9.82
CA GLU A 30 20.86 1.05 8.37
C GLU A 30 19.44 0.88 7.84
N PHE A 31 18.77 -0.22 8.23
CA PHE A 31 17.37 -0.46 7.88
C PHE A 31 16.47 0.72 8.26
N LEU A 32 16.60 1.24 9.47
CA LEU A 32 15.83 2.38 9.94
C LEU A 32 16.14 3.65 9.13
N SER A 33 17.41 3.90 8.80
CA SER A 33 17.80 5.07 8.00
C SER A 33 17.30 5.02 6.54
N GLU A 34 17.15 3.82 5.99
CA GLU A 34 16.61 3.61 4.65
C GLU A 34 15.08 3.78 4.61
N HIS A 35 14.40 3.37 5.69
CA HIS A 35 12.93 3.33 5.77
C HIS A 35 12.33 4.56 6.46
N SER A 36 13.14 5.39 7.11
CA SER A 36 12.72 6.58 7.84
C SER A 36 13.80 7.66 7.76
N SER A 37 13.36 8.88 7.44
CA SER A 37 14.22 10.07 7.51
C SER A 37 14.49 10.53 8.95
N VAL A 38 13.81 9.94 9.93
CA VAL A 38 13.95 10.29 11.36
C VAL A 38 14.95 9.35 12.02
N PRO A 39 15.99 9.89 12.70
CA PRO A 39 16.93 9.10 13.48
C PRO A 39 16.25 8.24 14.55
N LEU A 40 16.86 7.12 14.90
CA LEU A 40 16.41 6.26 16.00
C LEU A 40 16.44 7.03 17.32
N ASP A 41 15.28 7.14 17.97
CA ASP A 41 15.14 7.78 19.29
C ASP A 41 14.88 6.69 20.32
N MET A 42 15.91 6.29 21.05
CA MET A 42 15.82 5.25 22.07
C MET A 42 15.15 5.73 23.37
N HIS A 43 14.92 7.04 23.53
CA HIS A 43 14.31 7.61 24.73
C HIS A 43 12.78 7.69 24.60
N GLN A 44 12.29 8.17 23.46
CA GLN A 44 10.83 8.23 23.20
C GLN A 44 10.30 6.99 22.49
N PHE A 45 11.13 6.39 21.62
CA PHE A 45 10.81 5.21 20.79
C PHE A 45 9.37 5.22 20.27
N PRO A 46 9.03 6.20 19.39
CA PRO A 46 7.66 6.41 18.97
C PRO A 46 7.10 5.17 18.28
N HIS A 47 5.77 5.03 18.28
CA HIS A 47 5.09 3.85 17.73
C HIS A 47 5.50 3.52 16.27
N SER A 48 5.83 4.52 15.45
CA SER A 48 6.37 4.30 14.10
C SER A 48 7.71 3.54 14.10
N GLN A 49 8.59 3.79 15.08
CA GLN A 49 9.85 3.07 15.25
C GLN A 49 9.63 1.65 15.82
N GLU A 50 8.63 1.46 16.69
CA GLU A 50 8.21 0.12 17.13
C GLU A 50 7.76 -0.74 15.93
N MET A 51 6.93 -0.17 15.05
CA MET A 51 6.45 -0.85 13.85
C MET A 51 7.59 -1.19 12.89
N LEU A 52 8.56 -0.29 12.70
CA LEU A 52 9.76 -0.56 11.89
C LEU A 52 10.65 -1.65 12.50
N LEU A 53 10.81 -1.66 13.83
CA LEU A 53 11.54 -2.74 14.52
C LEU A 53 10.85 -4.09 14.33
N MET A 54 9.53 -4.15 14.49
CA MET A 54 8.75 -5.36 14.22
C MET A 54 8.93 -5.84 12.78
N LYS A 55 8.81 -4.93 11.81
CA LYS A 55 9.03 -5.23 10.39
C LYS A 55 10.43 -5.80 10.13
N PHE A 56 11.46 -5.18 10.71
CA PHE A 56 12.84 -5.67 10.61
C PHE A 56 12.98 -7.09 11.14
N LEU A 57 12.45 -7.38 12.34
CA LEU A 57 12.54 -8.71 12.94
C LEU A 57 11.83 -9.78 12.11
N ILE A 58 10.65 -9.45 11.57
CA ILE A 58 9.88 -10.35 10.70
C ILE A 58 10.65 -10.61 9.40
N LEU A 59 11.12 -9.57 8.71
CA LEU A 59 11.86 -9.72 7.44
C LEU A 59 13.11 -10.59 7.61
N ARG A 60 13.77 -10.50 8.76
CA ARG A 60 14.92 -11.34 9.08
C ARG A 60 14.60 -12.81 9.31
N GLN A 61 13.40 -13.15 9.79
CA GLN A 61 13.00 -14.53 9.98
C GLN A 61 12.88 -15.30 8.66
N PHE A 62 12.67 -14.59 7.56
CA PHE A 62 12.64 -15.21 6.24
C PHE A 62 14.02 -15.67 5.76
N ASP A 63 15.13 -15.19 6.35
CA ASP A 63 16.51 -15.53 5.97
C ASP A 63 16.75 -15.50 4.45
N TYR A 64 16.21 -14.48 3.78
CA TYR A 64 16.28 -14.30 2.32
C TYR A 64 15.69 -15.47 1.50
N ALA A 65 14.78 -16.22 2.11
CA ALA A 65 13.93 -17.19 1.44
C ALA A 65 12.54 -16.57 1.21
N PHE A 66 12.25 -16.22 -0.04
CA PHE A 66 11.01 -15.53 -0.41
C PHE A 66 10.24 -16.33 -1.46
N HIS A 67 8.93 -16.33 -1.29
CA HIS A 67 8.00 -16.85 -2.27
C HIS A 67 7.33 -15.67 -2.99
N TYR A 68 7.53 -15.60 -4.30
CA TYR A 68 7.00 -14.54 -5.13
C TYR A 68 5.79 -15.04 -5.91
N LYS A 69 4.77 -14.19 -6.00
CA LYS A 69 3.57 -14.41 -6.80
C LYS A 69 3.44 -13.30 -7.82
N ARG A 70 2.97 -13.64 -9.03
CA ARG A 70 2.74 -12.68 -10.11
C ARG A 70 1.63 -11.70 -9.71
N VAL A 71 1.95 -10.41 -9.78
CA VAL A 71 0.96 -9.33 -9.76
C VAL A 71 0.56 -9.00 -11.20
N ARG A 72 -0.74 -8.84 -11.44
CA ARG A 72 -1.29 -8.44 -12.75
C ARG A 72 -1.89 -7.06 -12.62
N LEU A 73 -1.53 -6.18 -13.56
CA LEU A 73 -2.10 -4.84 -13.66
C LEU A 73 -3.18 -4.82 -14.74
N GLN A 74 -4.25 -4.08 -14.49
CA GLN A 74 -5.23 -3.77 -15.51
C GLN A 74 -4.59 -2.87 -16.58
N ALA A 75 -4.94 -3.10 -17.84
CA ALA A 75 -4.48 -2.25 -18.94
C ALA A 75 -5.02 -0.81 -18.78
N PRO A 76 -4.35 0.19 -19.36
CA PRO A 76 -4.87 1.55 -19.39
C PRO A 76 -6.30 1.61 -19.95
N LEU A 77 -7.10 2.51 -19.40
CA LEU A 77 -8.52 2.69 -19.78
C LEU A 77 -8.76 4.14 -20.23
N THR A 78 -9.69 4.32 -21.16
CA THR A 78 -10.18 5.65 -21.57
C THR A 78 -11.40 6.04 -20.73
N GLY A 79 -11.67 7.34 -20.59
CA GLY A 79 -12.87 7.83 -19.89
C GLY A 79 -12.86 7.64 -18.37
N VAL A 80 -11.73 7.22 -17.78
CA VAL A 80 -11.59 7.01 -16.33
C VAL A 80 -10.97 8.24 -15.65
N PRO A 81 -11.37 8.56 -14.40
CA PRO A 81 -10.84 9.72 -13.68
C PRO A 81 -9.35 9.58 -13.32
N ILE A 82 -8.85 8.35 -13.16
CA ILE A 82 -7.45 8.05 -12.91
C ILE A 82 -7.08 6.75 -13.62
N GLN A 83 -5.85 6.64 -14.12
CA GLN A 83 -5.41 5.39 -14.74
C GLN A 83 -5.27 4.29 -13.68
N PRO A 84 -5.71 3.05 -13.95
CA PRO A 84 -5.41 1.93 -13.08
C PRO A 84 -3.90 1.69 -13.02
N GLY A 85 -3.40 1.15 -11.91
CA GLY A 85 -1.97 0.98 -11.71
C GLY A 85 -1.56 0.95 -10.24
N ILE A 86 -0.27 1.23 -9.98
CA ILE A 86 0.32 1.18 -8.64
C ILE A 86 0.54 2.59 -8.11
N PHE A 87 0.08 2.82 -6.88
CA PHE A 87 0.17 4.10 -6.19
C PHE A 87 0.83 3.95 -4.83
N LYS A 88 1.41 5.04 -4.34
CA LYS A 88 1.89 5.17 -2.96
C LYS A 88 0.80 5.83 -2.12
N GLY A 89 0.42 5.22 -1.00
CA GLY A 89 -0.54 5.78 -0.05
C GLY A 89 0.07 5.90 1.34
N THR A 90 -0.30 6.95 2.07
CA THR A 90 0.11 7.14 3.47
C THR A 90 -0.90 6.46 4.41
N TYR A 91 -0.43 5.54 5.25
CA TYR A 91 -1.24 4.75 6.20
C TYR A 91 -0.88 5.06 7.66
N GLY A 92 -0.80 6.35 7.99
CA GLY A 92 -0.52 6.82 9.35
C GLY A 92 0.85 6.34 9.85
N THR A 93 0.87 5.72 11.02
CA THR A 93 2.10 5.24 11.68
C THR A 93 2.78 4.07 10.95
N HIS A 94 2.06 3.37 10.07
CA HIS A 94 2.63 2.29 9.24
C HIS A 94 3.47 2.83 8.07
N GLY A 95 3.39 4.13 7.80
CA GLY A 95 4.17 4.80 6.77
C GLY A 95 3.53 4.70 5.39
N VAL A 96 4.37 4.51 4.37
CA VAL A 96 3.93 4.43 2.97
C VAL A 96 3.70 2.98 2.58
N GLU A 97 2.53 2.71 2.00
CA GLU A 97 2.20 1.42 1.39
C GLU A 97 1.96 1.57 -0.11
N LEU A 98 2.23 0.49 -0.85
CA LEU A 98 1.92 0.35 -2.26
C LEU A 98 0.51 -0.22 -2.39
N ILE A 99 -0.34 0.45 -3.16
CA ILE A 99 -1.68 -0.02 -3.51
C ILE A 99 -1.81 -0.19 -5.02
N GLN A 100 -2.53 -1.21 -5.42
CA GLN A 100 -2.98 -1.40 -6.80
C GLN A 100 -4.42 -0.90 -6.92
N ILE A 101 -4.66 -0.03 -7.89
CA ILE A 101 -5.98 0.47 -8.26
C ILE A 101 -6.44 -0.23 -9.53
N GLU A 102 -7.69 -0.71 -9.52
CA GLU A 102 -8.36 -1.33 -10.66
C GLU A 102 -9.85 -0.94 -10.72
N TYR A 103 -10.40 -0.91 -11.93
CA TYR A 103 -11.83 -0.70 -12.18
C TYR A 103 -12.55 -2.04 -12.28
N ILE A 104 -13.64 -2.18 -11.52
CA ILE A 104 -14.48 -3.38 -11.45
C ILE A 104 -15.93 -3.03 -11.78
N ASP A 105 -16.80 -4.04 -11.85
CA ASP A 105 -18.25 -3.86 -12.06
C ASP A 105 -18.55 -2.99 -13.30
N ASN A 106 -17.91 -3.28 -14.44
CA ASN A 106 -17.99 -2.49 -15.68
C ASN A 106 -17.69 -1.00 -15.47
N CYS A 107 -16.61 -0.69 -14.74
CA CYS A 107 -16.19 0.67 -14.41
C CYS A 107 -17.20 1.45 -13.53
N ALA A 108 -18.13 0.77 -12.84
CA ALA A 108 -18.99 1.41 -11.85
C ALA A 108 -18.28 1.65 -10.52
N LYS A 109 -17.22 0.88 -10.23
CA LYS A 109 -16.42 1.02 -9.01
C LYS A 109 -14.93 0.98 -9.31
N LEU A 110 -14.18 1.62 -8.44
CA LEU A 110 -12.73 1.52 -8.34
C LEU A 110 -12.40 0.76 -7.06
N ARG A 111 -11.57 -0.27 -7.15
CA ARG A 111 -11.04 -1.03 -6.02
C ARG A 111 -9.56 -0.72 -5.84
N ALA A 112 -9.17 -0.47 -4.60
CA ALA A 112 -7.76 -0.38 -4.22
C ALA A 112 -7.41 -1.55 -3.31
N SER A 113 -6.40 -2.33 -3.70
CA SER A 113 -5.87 -3.47 -2.94
C SER A 113 -4.42 -3.22 -2.54
N LYS A 114 -4.04 -3.62 -1.33
CA LYS A 114 -2.69 -3.46 -0.83
C LYS A 114 -1.72 -4.42 -1.51
N LEU A 115 -0.68 -3.90 -2.15
CA LEU A 115 0.46 -4.68 -2.65
C LEU A 115 1.51 -4.88 -1.56
N SER A 116 1.79 -3.83 -0.79
CA SER A 116 2.40 -3.96 0.53
C SER A 116 1.33 -3.69 1.58
N GLY A 117 1.46 -4.32 2.75
CA GLY A 117 0.47 -4.19 3.80
C GLY A 117 1.06 -4.23 5.18
N ASP A 118 0.18 -3.98 6.13
CA ASP A 118 0.48 -3.86 7.55
C ASP A 118 -0.35 -4.89 8.34
N PRO A 119 -0.13 -5.03 9.66
CA PRO A 119 -0.87 -6.01 10.47
C PRO A 119 -2.39 -5.82 10.50
N ASN A 120 -2.91 -4.61 10.25
CA ASN A 120 -4.36 -4.34 10.25
C ASN A 120 -5.00 -4.65 8.90
N VAL A 121 -4.33 -4.28 7.80
CA VAL A 121 -4.75 -4.63 6.43
C VAL A 121 -3.56 -5.26 5.70
N PRO A 122 -3.51 -6.60 5.60
CA PRO A 122 -2.41 -7.30 4.95
C PRO A 122 -2.31 -7.07 3.44
N SER A 123 -1.16 -7.43 2.87
CA SER A 123 -0.97 -7.50 1.42
C SER A 123 -1.97 -8.46 0.78
N GLY A 124 -2.47 -8.10 -0.40
CA GLY A 124 -3.51 -8.79 -1.16
C GLY A 124 -4.95 -8.42 -0.75
N GLN A 125 -5.15 -7.67 0.34
CA GLN A 125 -6.48 -7.28 0.81
C GLN A 125 -6.93 -5.93 0.24
N VAL A 126 -8.24 -5.77 0.10
CA VAL A 126 -8.87 -4.50 -0.29
C VAL A 126 -8.71 -3.50 0.84
N THR A 127 -8.23 -2.29 0.52
CA THR A 127 -8.10 -1.20 1.50
C THR A 127 -9.21 -0.16 1.40
N PHE A 128 -9.77 0.07 0.21
CA PHE A 128 -10.95 0.88 0.00
C PHE A 128 -11.56 0.57 -1.37
N GLU A 129 -12.85 0.87 -1.50
CA GLU A 129 -13.55 0.90 -2.78
C GLU A 129 -14.22 2.28 -2.94
N VAL A 130 -14.33 2.74 -4.19
CA VAL A 130 -14.99 3.99 -4.55
C VAL A 130 -16.12 3.67 -5.52
N VAL A 131 -17.33 4.15 -5.22
CA VAL A 131 -18.48 4.04 -6.12
C VAL A 131 -18.51 5.27 -7.02
N LEU A 132 -18.29 5.08 -8.31
CA LEU A 132 -18.04 6.17 -9.25
C LEU A 132 -19.32 6.91 -9.69
N GLN A 133 -20.48 6.35 -9.37
CA GLN A 133 -21.79 6.96 -9.62
C GLN A 133 -22.03 8.21 -8.75
N TYR A 134 -21.34 8.33 -7.60
CA TYR A 134 -21.56 9.40 -6.64
C TYR A 134 -20.42 10.42 -6.70
N SER A 135 -20.36 11.18 -7.79
CA SER A 135 -19.39 12.26 -7.94
C SER A 135 -19.79 13.49 -7.12
N MET A 136 -18.82 14.15 -6.48
CA MET A 136 -19.04 15.40 -5.76
C MET A 136 -18.27 16.55 -6.42
N VAL A 137 -18.93 17.69 -6.58
CA VAL A 137 -18.28 18.96 -6.96
C VAL A 137 -18.33 19.88 -5.76
N LEU A 138 -17.18 20.14 -5.15
CA LEU A 138 -17.08 20.86 -3.88
C LEU A 138 -16.69 22.33 -4.08
N THR A 139 -17.43 23.23 -3.45
CA THR A 139 -17.06 24.65 -3.31
C THR A 139 -15.99 24.83 -2.22
N VAL A 140 -15.35 26.00 -2.18
CA VAL A 140 -14.36 26.34 -1.15
C VAL A 140 -15.00 26.35 0.24
N GLN A 141 -16.22 26.87 0.36
CA GLN A 141 -16.97 26.94 1.61
C GLN A 141 -17.30 25.54 2.15
N GLN A 142 -17.66 24.60 1.26
CA GLN A 142 -17.92 23.21 1.61
C GLN A 142 -16.67 22.47 2.10
N GLN A 143 -15.47 22.90 1.70
CA GLN A 143 -14.19 22.32 2.14
C GLN A 143 -13.63 22.97 3.42
N ALA A 144 -14.31 23.98 3.98
CA ALA A 144 -13.77 24.78 5.08
C ALA A 144 -13.75 24.04 6.43
N SER A 145 -14.60 23.03 6.62
CA SER A 145 -14.65 22.23 7.85
C SER A 145 -15.27 20.85 7.60
N ILE A 146 -15.01 19.91 8.51
CA ILE A 146 -15.64 18.57 8.47
C ILE A 146 -17.16 18.70 8.55
N THR A 147 -17.68 19.57 9.42
CA THR A 147 -19.14 19.81 9.54
C THR A 147 -19.76 20.32 8.24
N ALA A 148 -19.05 21.19 7.50
CA ALA A 148 -19.53 21.68 6.21
C ALA A 148 -19.52 20.57 5.14
N LEU A 149 -18.57 19.64 5.22
CA LEU A 149 -18.48 18.47 4.34
C LEU A 149 -19.57 17.44 4.67
N ASP A 150 -19.82 17.16 5.95
CA ASP A 150 -20.84 16.22 6.43
C ASP A 150 -22.27 16.66 6.08
N ALA A 151 -22.49 17.97 5.91
CA ALA A 151 -23.78 18.55 5.54
C ALA A 151 -24.12 18.38 4.05
N ILE A 152 -23.23 17.82 3.24
CA ILE A 152 -23.42 17.69 1.78
C ILE A 152 -24.24 16.44 1.49
N GLU A 153 -25.36 16.62 0.79
CA GLU A 153 -26.11 15.51 0.21
C GLU A 153 -25.51 15.11 -1.14
N VAL A 154 -25.04 13.86 -1.22
CA VAL A 154 -24.46 13.30 -2.44
C VAL A 154 -25.54 12.62 -3.27
N GLN A 155 -25.67 13.02 -4.53
CA GLN A 155 -26.61 12.42 -5.49
C GLN A 155 -25.85 11.56 -6.51
N ALA A 156 -26.51 10.51 -6.99
CA ALA A 156 -25.97 9.70 -8.08
C ALA A 156 -26.02 10.51 -9.38
N ALA A 157 -24.98 10.43 -10.20
CA ALA A 157 -24.98 10.96 -11.54
C ALA A 157 -25.95 10.17 -12.43
N ASP A 158 -26.78 10.87 -13.21
CA ASP A 158 -27.79 10.27 -14.09
C ASP A 158 -27.20 9.50 -15.30
N ILE A 159 -25.87 9.51 -15.48
CA ILE A 159 -25.20 9.02 -16.68
C ILE A 159 -24.34 7.78 -16.34
N PRO A 160 -24.64 6.58 -16.87
CA PRO A 160 -23.76 5.43 -16.75
C PRO A 160 -22.45 5.67 -17.51
N CYS A 161 -21.34 5.15 -16.97
CA CYS A 161 -19.94 5.35 -17.43
C CYS A 161 -19.62 4.87 -18.88
N ASN A 162 -20.62 4.56 -19.70
CA ASN A 162 -20.48 3.94 -21.04
C ASN A 162 -20.69 4.90 -22.23
N SER A 163 -20.58 6.22 -22.03
CA SER A 163 -20.86 7.19 -23.11
C SER A 163 -19.75 8.24 -23.33
N VAL A 164 -18.47 7.85 -23.18
CA VAL A 164 -17.33 8.61 -23.71
C VAL A 164 -16.35 7.71 -24.43
#